data_AF-A0A452Z173-F1
#
_entry.id   AF-A0A452Z173-F1
#
_cell.length_a   1.000
_cell.length_b   1.000
_cell.length_c   1.000
_cell.angle_alpha   90.00
_cell.angle_beta   90.00
_cell.angle_gamma   90.00
#
_symmetry.space_group_name_H-M   'P 1'
#
loop_
_entity.id
_entity.type
_entity.pdbx_description
1 polymer ?
#
loop_
_entity_poly.entity_id
_entity_poly.type
_entity_poly.pdbx_seq_one_letter_code
_entity_poly.pdbx_strand_id
1 'polypeptide(L)'
;SLEEDGDMGVAFCFRSKLFLCSVADIEKAQPFEVGEKVHVLPSISEPRLGWSNETAATIGAISRIDMDGTLNVKVSGRNSLWKVAPGDAERLSAFEVGDWVRLKPSIGSRPTYDWNSVGKISIAVVHSIQDSGYLELAGCFRKGKWLTHNTDIEKVQSFRIGLHVRFRAGISEPRWGWRDAKPDSRGIIAGVHADGEVRVAIFGVPGLWRGDPADLEIEQVFEVGDWVRLKNDADDWKSLKPGSIGVVHGIGYEDDAWDGTIHVAFCGEQERWIGFSSQLEGVSRFVVGQRVRIRGCIRQPRFGWSNHNHSSIGTISSIDADGKLRIHTPAGARAWLIDPAEVEKVVEEEEVCIGDWVKVKDSVVTPTYQWGDVNHNSIGVAHRAGDGELWVSFCFCERLWLCKGWEVEKVRPFRQGDRVRIRPGLVAPRWGWGMETYASKGEVIGVDANGKLRIKFRWRDRLWVGDPADVILDDTPSPTEASNGGFCS
;
A
#
# COMPACT_ATOMS: atom_id res chain seq x y z
N SER A 1 22.41 -24.84 2.23
CA SER A 1 22.88 -25.76 3.28
C SER A 1 23.11 -24.90 4.51
N LEU A 2 22.21 -24.96 5.48
CA LEU A 2 22.22 -24.07 6.65
C LEU A 2 23.04 -24.76 7.74
N GLU A 3 24.15 -24.14 8.15
CA GLU A 3 24.90 -24.51 9.35
C GLU A 3 24.07 -24.13 10.61
N GLU A 4 24.35 -24.81 11.73
CA GLU A 4 23.53 -25.01 12.93
C GLU A 4 23.00 -23.77 13.71
N ASP A 5 23.22 -22.53 13.26
CA ASP A 5 22.95 -21.31 14.06
C ASP A 5 21.82 -20.39 13.54
N GLY A 6 21.09 -20.73 12.48
CA GLY A 6 19.90 -19.95 12.07
C GLY A 6 20.18 -18.52 11.55
N ASP A 7 21.45 -18.11 11.47
CA ASP A 7 21.91 -16.85 10.89
C ASP A 7 21.78 -16.85 9.35
N MET A 8 21.28 -15.75 8.80
CA MET A 8 21.26 -15.51 7.36
C MET A 8 22.50 -14.71 6.97
N GLY A 9 23.31 -15.25 6.05
CA GLY A 9 24.37 -14.47 5.42
C GLY A 9 23.82 -13.54 4.36
N VAL A 10 23.81 -12.24 4.63
CA VAL A 10 23.54 -11.19 3.64
C VAL A 10 24.86 -10.74 3.03
N ALA A 11 25.02 -10.95 1.73
CA ALA A 11 26.16 -10.40 1.03
C ALA A 11 25.86 -8.94 0.62
N PHE A 12 26.83 -8.06 0.83
CA PHE A 12 26.80 -6.68 0.34
C PHE A 12 27.84 -6.52 -0.77
N CYS A 13 27.42 -6.01 -1.91
CA CYS A 13 28.25 -5.72 -3.07
C CYS A 13 29.55 -4.92 -2.82
N PHE A 14 29.63 -4.15 -1.74
CA PHE A 14 30.81 -3.36 -1.35
C PHE A 14 31.60 -3.98 -0.19
N ARG A 15 31.32 -5.24 0.19
CA ARG A 15 32.03 -5.98 1.25
C ARG A 15 32.38 -7.40 0.79
N SER A 16 33.60 -7.83 1.13
CA SER A 16 34.12 -9.16 0.77
C SER A 16 33.68 -10.30 1.68
N LYS A 17 33.03 -10.00 2.83
CA LYS A 17 32.54 -10.98 3.79
C LYS A 17 31.03 -10.88 3.91
N LEU A 18 30.38 -12.04 4.03
CA LEU A 18 28.95 -12.13 4.37
C LEU A 18 28.70 -11.38 5.67
N PHE A 19 27.69 -10.52 5.65
CA PHE A 19 27.14 -9.93 6.86
C PHE A 19 26.13 -10.93 7.42
N LEU A 20 26.53 -11.60 8.50
CA LEU A 20 25.65 -12.53 9.20
C LEU A 20 24.69 -11.70 10.04
N CYS A 21 23.39 -11.84 9.75
CA CYS A 21 22.35 -11.25 10.55
C CYS A 21 21.10 -12.12 10.52
N SER A 22 20.19 -11.89 11.45
CA SER A 22 18.94 -12.63 11.47
C SER A 22 18.06 -12.21 10.28
N VAL A 23 17.30 -13.13 9.70
CA VAL A 23 16.29 -12.84 8.63
C VAL A 23 15.35 -11.69 9.03
N ALA A 24 15.21 -11.50 10.32
CA ALA A 24 14.38 -10.53 10.96
C ALA A 24 14.92 -9.09 11.04
N ASP A 25 16.24 -8.92 10.95
CA ASP A 25 16.96 -7.63 10.95
C ASP A 25 16.92 -6.90 9.61
N ILE A 26 16.34 -7.58 8.63
CA ILE A 26 16.34 -7.14 7.26
C ILE A 26 14.89 -6.82 6.92
N GLU A 27 14.61 -5.55 6.64
CA GLU A 27 13.39 -5.22 5.91
C GLU A 27 13.56 -5.69 4.48
N LYS A 28 12.62 -6.52 4.01
CA LYS A 28 12.64 -7.00 2.64
C LYS A 28 12.31 -5.82 1.72
N ALA A 29 13.34 -5.14 1.24
CA ALA A 29 13.20 -4.21 0.15
C ALA A 29 12.60 -4.95 -1.05
N GLN A 30 11.75 -4.27 -1.82
CA GLN A 30 11.34 -4.79 -3.12
C GLN A 30 12.62 -5.17 -3.89
N PRO A 31 12.75 -6.40 -4.39
CA PRO A 31 13.95 -6.83 -5.10
C PRO A 31 14.04 -6.11 -6.45
N PHE A 32 15.26 -5.87 -6.92
CA PHE A 32 15.46 -5.47 -8.31
C PHE A 32 15.31 -6.69 -9.22
N GLU A 33 14.78 -6.48 -10.42
CA GLU A 33 14.64 -7.52 -11.43
C GLU A 33 15.60 -7.30 -12.59
N VAL A 34 16.09 -8.40 -13.18
CA VAL A 34 16.93 -8.33 -14.38
C VAL A 34 16.10 -7.71 -15.50
N GLY A 35 16.66 -6.69 -16.15
CA GLY A 35 15.97 -5.88 -17.16
C GLY A 35 15.45 -4.53 -16.63
N GLU A 36 15.31 -4.34 -15.32
CA GLU A 36 14.92 -3.03 -14.77
C GLU A 36 15.98 -1.97 -15.11
N LYS A 37 15.51 -0.74 -15.38
CA LYS A 37 16.38 0.41 -15.62
C LYS A 37 16.63 1.15 -14.32
N VAL A 38 17.91 1.45 -14.07
CA VAL A 38 18.36 2.11 -12.86
C VAL A 38 19.34 3.22 -13.18
N HIS A 39 19.37 4.21 -12.30
CA HIS A 39 20.36 5.27 -12.27
C HIS A 39 20.85 5.47 -10.84
N VAL A 40 21.98 6.16 -10.68
CA VAL A 40 22.42 6.55 -9.34
C VAL A 40 21.65 7.81 -8.94
N LEU A 41 21.14 7.84 -7.70
CA LEU A 41 20.44 8.99 -7.13
C LEU A 41 21.22 10.31 -7.38
N PRO A 42 20.60 11.37 -7.92
CA PRO A 42 21.28 12.65 -8.19
C PRO A 42 21.88 13.33 -6.95
N SER A 43 21.41 12.98 -5.75
CA SER A 43 21.95 13.46 -4.47
C SER A 43 23.24 12.77 -4.04
N ILE A 44 23.63 11.66 -4.68
CA ILE A 44 24.85 10.92 -4.38
C ILE A 44 26.02 11.57 -5.12
N SER A 45 26.96 12.12 -4.37
CA SER A 45 28.23 12.63 -4.91
C SER A 45 29.22 11.50 -5.23
N GLU A 46 29.21 10.42 -4.43
CA GLU A 46 30.15 9.30 -4.56
C GLU A 46 29.47 7.94 -4.28
N PRO A 47 29.22 7.11 -5.32
CA PRO A 47 28.61 5.79 -5.18
C PRO A 47 29.54 4.80 -4.50
N ARG A 48 28.99 3.84 -3.76
CA ARG A 48 29.73 2.83 -2.98
C ARG A 48 30.59 1.91 -3.84
N LEU A 49 30.21 1.68 -5.09
CA LEU A 49 30.99 0.91 -6.07
C LEU A 49 31.72 1.81 -7.09
N GLY A 50 31.67 3.12 -6.89
CA GLY A 50 32.31 4.12 -7.73
C GLY A 50 31.62 4.37 -9.07
N TRP A 51 31.88 5.56 -9.63
CA TRP A 51 31.31 6.00 -10.90
C TRP A 51 31.85 5.22 -12.11
N SER A 52 33.08 4.73 -12.07
CA SER A 52 33.69 3.99 -13.20
C SER A 52 33.57 4.69 -14.57
N ASN A 53 33.70 6.02 -14.61
CA ASN A 53 33.49 6.92 -15.76
C ASN A 53 32.03 7.16 -16.18
N GLU A 54 31.06 6.81 -15.33
CA GLU A 54 29.64 7.16 -15.47
C GLU A 54 29.28 8.38 -14.63
N THR A 55 28.06 8.88 -14.78
CA THR A 55 27.53 10.03 -14.03
C THR A 55 26.17 9.70 -13.42
N ALA A 56 25.64 10.57 -12.56
CA ALA A 56 24.27 10.40 -12.03
C ALA A 56 23.21 10.44 -13.15
N ALA A 57 23.51 11.01 -14.32
CA ALA A 57 22.67 10.98 -15.52
C ALA A 57 22.91 9.74 -16.39
N THR A 58 23.82 8.84 -16.01
CA THR A 58 23.97 7.54 -16.66
C THR A 58 22.90 6.60 -16.12
N ILE A 59 22.21 5.96 -17.05
CA ILE A 59 21.28 4.89 -16.76
C ILE A 59 21.80 3.64 -17.49
N GLY A 60 21.31 2.50 -17.02
CA GLY A 60 21.40 1.30 -17.81
C GLY A 60 20.41 0.26 -17.31
N ALA A 61 20.32 -0.83 -18.07
CA ALA A 61 19.48 -1.96 -17.71
C ALA A 61 20.29 -2.97 -16.88
N ILE A 62 19.71 -3.48 -15.79
CA ILE A 62 20.33 -4.53 -14.98
C ILE A 62 20.46 -5.79 -15.86
N SER A 63 21.68 -6.13 -16.25
CA SER A 63 21.95 -7.30 -17.09
C SER A 63 22.05 -8.59 -16.27
N ARG A 64 22.52 -8.48 -15.03
CA ARG A 64 22.54 -9.56 -14.05
C ARG A 64 22.69 -8.97 -12.65
N ILE A 65 22.22 -9.72 -11.67
CA ILE A 65 22.38 -9.41 -10.25
C ILE A 65 23.28 -10.51 -9.68
N ASP A 66 24.42 -10.12 -9.13
CA ASP A 66 25.34 -11.08 -8.50
C ASP A 66 24.77 -11.55 -7.15
N MET A 67 25.29 -12.65 -6.62
CA MET A 67 24.81 -13.23 -5.34
C MET A 67 24.95 -12.26 -4.14
N ASP A 68 25.80 -11.24 -4.27
CA ASP A 68 25.99 -10.17 -3.28
C ASP A 68 25.09 -8.95 -3.48
N GLY A 69 24.11 -9.08 -4.38
CA GLY A 69 23.20 -8.02 -4.75
C GLY A 69 23.81 -6.98 -5.70
N THR A 70 25.07 -7.12 -6.15
CA THR A 70 25.65 -6.17 -7.12
C THR A 70 24.81 -6.12 -8.38
N LEU A 71 24.34 -4.93 -8.73
CA LEU A 71 23.66 -4.70 -10.00
C LEU A 71 24.73 -4.53 -11.07
N ASN A 72 24.86 -5.51 -11.97
CA ASN A 72 25.72 -5.38 -13.15
C ASN A 72 24.88 -4.78 -14.28
N VAL A 73 25.01 -3.47 -14.43
CA VAL A 73 24.23 -2.62 -15.31
C VAL A 73 24.90 -2.52 -16.68
N LYS A 74 24.16 -2.83 -17.74
CA LYS A 74 24.59 -2.62 -19.12
C LYS A 74 24.24 -1.19 -19.52
N VAL A 75 25.26 -0.42 -19.89
CA VAL A 75 25.15 0.98 -20.34
C VAL A 75 25.48 1.03 -21.83
N SER A 76 24.67 1.74 -22.64
CA SER A 76 24.94 1.90 -24.08
C SER A 76 26.31 2.48 -24.34
N GLY A 77 27.01 1.95 -25.35
CA GLY A 77 28.34 2.41 -25.74
C GLY A 77 29.47 1.92 -24.83
N ARG A 78 29.15 1.20 -23.75
CA ARG A 78 30.14 0.59 -22.86
C ARG A 78 30.33 -0.89 -23.20
N ASN A 79 31.59 -1.29 -23.39
CA ASN A 79 31.95 -2.70 -23.64
C ASN A 79 31.98 -3.57 -22.37
N SER A 80 31.93 -2.95 -21.19
CA SER A 80 31.94 -3.62 -19.88
C SER A 80 30.70 -3.25 -19.07
N LEU A 81 30.30 -4.11 -18.14
CA LEU A 81 29.16 -3.82 -17.24
C LEU A 81 29.60 -2.81 -16.16
N TRP A 82 28.72 -1.85 -15.86
CA TRP A 82 28.90 -0.95 -14.73
C TRP A 82 28.31 -1.59 -13.47
N LYS A 83 29.05 -1.53 -12.36
CA LYS A 83 28.61 -2.12 -11.08
C LYS A 83 28.00 -1.04 -10.22
N VAL A 84 26.76 -1.24 -9.80
CA VAL A 84 26.02 -0.29 -8.96
C VAL A 84 25.53 -1.01 -7.70
N ALA A 85 25.68 -0.36 -6.55
CA ALA A 85 25.12 -0.87 -5.31
C ALA A 85 23.60 -0.65 -5.30
N PRO A 86 22.77 -1.64 -4.93
CA PRO A 86 21.31 -1.47 -4.86
C PRO A 86 20.84 -0.26 -4.04
N GLY A 87 21.58 0.10 -2.99
CA GLY A 87 21.24 1.23 -2.13
C GLY A 87 21.58 2.61 -2.71
N ASP A 88 22.41 2.67 -3.75
CA ASP A 88 22.71 3.91 -4.48
C ASP A 88 21.86 4.03 -5.76
N ALA A 89 21.24 2.93 -6.17
CA ALA A 89 20.39 2.83 -7.34
C ALA A 89 18.96 3.26 -7.01
N GLU A 90 18.45 4.25 -7.73
CA GLU A 90 17.02 4.52 -7.75
C GLU A 90 16.40 3.72 -8.90
N ARG A 91 15.35 2.97 -8.56
CA ARG A 91 14.44 2.42 -9.57
C ARG A 91 13.81 3.59 -10.26
N LEU A 92 14.19 3.76 -11.51
CA LEU A 92 13.32 4.50 -12.38
C LEU A 92 12.09 3.63 -12.51
N SER A 93 10.90 4.15 -12.17
CA SER A 93 9.66 3.53 -12.62
C SER A 93 9.87 3.36 -14.10
N ALA A 94 10.19 2.14 -14.56
CA ALA A 94 10.73 1.98 -15.89
C ALA A 94 9.64 2.49 -16.79
N PHE A 95 9.89 3.65 -17.39
CA PHE A 95 8.99 4.18 -18.36
C PHE A 95 9.07 3.17 -19.47
N GLU A 96 7.97 2.52 -19.76
CA GLU A 96 7.86 1.56 -20.84
C GLU A 96 7.49 2.32 -22.11
N VAL A 97 7.86 1.79 -23.27
CA VAL A 97 7.36 2.33 -24.53
C VAL A 97 5.84 2.20 -24.52
N GLY A 98 5.16 3.32 -24.73
CA GLY A 98 3.70 3.42 -24.62
C GLY A 98 3.19 4.02 -23.32
N ASP A 99 4.04 4.27 -22.32
CA ASP A 99 3.62 4.98 -21.11
C ASP A 99 3.22 6.42 -21.41
N TRP A 100 2.19 6.88 -20.71
CA TRP A 100 1.65 8.23 -20.82
C TRP A 100 2.24 9.09 -19.72
N VAL A 101 2.75 10.26 -20.09
CA VAL A 101 3.55 11.10 -19.18
C VAL A 101 3.20 12.57 -19.28
N ARG A 102 3.39 13.30 -18.19
CA ARG A 102 3.33 14.76 -18.14
C ARG A 102 4.54 15.31 -17.41
N LEU A 103 4.83 16.61 -17.61
CA LEU A 103 5.82 17.31 -16.80
C LEU A 103 5.37 17.40 -15.33
N LYS A 104 6.29 17.10 -14.41
CA LYS A 104 6.10 17.34 -12.98
C LYS A 104 5.95 18.84 -12.71
N PRO A 105 5.03 19.25 -11.83
CA PRO A 105 4.97 20.63 -11.37
C PRO A 105 6.21 20.96 -10.51
N SER A 106 7.25 21.59 -11.07
CA SER A 106 8.43 21.97 -10.30
C SER A 106 8.23 23.28 -9.52
N ILE A 107 8.46 23.22 -8.21
CA ILE A 107 8.66 24.41 -7.36
C ILE A 107 10.15 24.74 -7.42
N GLY A 108 10.54 25.66 -8.30
CA GLY A 108 11.83 26.34 -8.23
C GLY A 108 12.98 25.83 -9.13
N SER A 109 12.90 24.66 -9.74
CA SER A 109 13.89 24.22 -10.75
C SER A 109 13.35 24.36 -12.17
N ARG A 110 14.14 25.01 -13.05
CA ARG A 110 13.83 25.09 -14.50
C ARG A 110 13.89 23.67 -15.10
N PRO A 111 12.94 23.28 -15.97
CA PRO A 111 13.03 22.02 -16.72
C PRO A 111 14.36 21.96 -17.45
N THR A 112 15.02 20.81 -17.43
CA THR A 112 16.39 20.71 -17.97
C THR A 112 16.44 20.75 -19.50
N TYR A 113 15.30 20.55 -20.20
CA TYR A 113 15.22 20.48 -21.66
C TYR A 113 13.93 21.09 -22.23
N ASP A 114 13.73 20.91 -23.55
CA ASP A 114 12.82 21.58 -24.50
C ASP A 114 11.30 21.52 -24.19
N TRP A 115 10.92 21.25 -22.95
CA TRP A 115 9.54 21.37 -22.47
C TRP A 115 9.07 22.83 -22.37
N ASN A 116 9.98 23.81 -22.45
CA ASN A 116 9.64 25.23 -22.37
C ASN A 116 8.65 25.70 -23.45
N SER A 117 8.59 25.02 -24.61
CA SER A 117 7.63 25.30 -25.68
C SER A 117 6.33 24.50 -25.57
N VAL A 118 6.19 23.65 -24.54
CA VAL A 118 5.08 22.70 -24.37
C VAL A 118 4.25 23.12 -23.15
N GLY A 119 2.93 23.25 -23.32
CA GLY A 119 2.04 23.68 -22.24
C GLY A 119 2.14 22.77 -21.01
N LYS A 120 2.02 23.32 -19.80
CA LYS A 120 2.16 22.60 -18.51
C LYS A 120 1.21 21.41 -18.30
N ILE A 121 0.14 21.35 -19.09
CA ILE A 121 -0.89 20.30 -19.04
C ILE A 121 -0.75 19.27 -20.16
N SER A 122 0.23 19.41 -21.06
CA SER A 122 0.36 18.55 -22.24
C SER A 122 0.77 17.14 -21.84
N ILE A 123 0.16 16.14 -22.50
CA ILE A 123 0.39 14.73 -22.23
C ILE A 123 1.10 14.10 -23.42
N ALA A 124 2.21 13.42 -23.16
CA ALA A 124 3.04 12.77 -24.16
C ALA A 124 3.09 11.26 -23.93
N VAL A 125 3.50 10.52 -24.95
CA VAL A 125 3.72 9.07 -24.90
C VAL A 125 5.21 8.79 -25.02
N VAL A 126 5.70 7.87 -24.20
CA VAL A 126 7.09 7.38 -24.26
C VAL A 126 7.24 6.58 -25.55
N HIS A 127 7.98 7.12 -26.51
CA HIS A 127 8.21 6.49 -27.81
C HIS A 127 9.41 5.54 -27.76
N SER A 128 10.52 5.98 -27.16
CA SER A 128 11.69 5.12 -26.97
C SER A 128 12.42 5.49 -25.68
N ILE A 129 13.10 4.51 -25.11
CA ILE A 129 13.78 4.63 -23.82
C ILE A 129 15.27 4.49 -24.09
N GLN A 130 16.04 5.53 -23.81
CA GLN A 130 17.48 5.48 -23.98
C GLN A 130 18.14 4.82 -22.77
N ASP A 131 19.38 4.40 -22.96
CA ASP A 131 20.10 3.75 -21.89
C ASP A 131 20.47 4.73 -20.81
N SER A 132 20.73 6.02 -21.08
CA SER A 132 20.96 7.09 -20.10
C SER A 132 19.67 7.71 -19.53
N GLY A 133 18.54 6.96 -19.56
CA GLY A 133 17.26 7.23 -18.88
C GLY A 133 16.62 8.58 -19.22
N TYR A 134 17.20 9.23 -20.21
CA TYR A 134 16.48 10.01 -21.17
C TYR A 134 15.47 9.15 -21.93
N LEU A 135 14.32 9.75 -22.16
CA LEU A 135 13.22 9.18 -22.92
C LEU A 135 12.98 10.06 -24.13
N GLU A 136 12.76 9.42 -25.27
CA GLU A 136 12.21 10.09 -26.43
C GLU A 136 10.69 10.05 -26.32
N LEU A 137 10.07 11.22 -26.28
CA LEU A 137 8.64 11.38 -26.19
C LEU A 137 8.04 11.78 -27.54
N ALA A 138 6.82 11.31 -27.78
CA ALA A 138 5.97 11.76 -28.86
C ALA A 138 4.70 12.38 -28.28
N GLY A 139 4.24 13.47 -28.87
CA GLY A 139 3.05 14.18 -28.43
C GLY A 139 2.38 14.83 -29.62
N CYS A 140 1.09 14.60 -29.76
CA CYS A 140 0.27 15.10 -30.86
C CYS A 140 0.29 16.64 -30.99
N PHE A 141 0.67 17.35 -29.91
CA PHE A 141 0.81 18.80 -29.88
C PHE A 141 2.10 19.35 -30.51
N ARG A 142 3.07 18.50 -30.85
CA ARG A 142 4.35 18.89 -31.45
C ARG A 142 4.74 17.93 -32.57
N LYS A 143 5.23 18.48 -33.69
CA LYS A 143 5.76 17.65 -34.77
C LYS A 143 7.11 17.06 -34.37
N GLY A 144 7.24 15.75 -34.52
CA GLY A 144 8.47 15.02 -34.22
C GLY A 144 8.56 14.61 -32.76
N LYS A 145 9.68 14.01 -32.42
CA LYS A 145 9.95 13.48 -31.08
C LYS A 145 10.97 14.37 -30.38
N TRP A 146 10.95 14.39 -29.05
CA TRP A 146 11.92 15.17 -28.26
C TRP A 146 12.42 14.37 -27.06
N LEU A 147 13.57 14.78 -26.55
CA LEU A 147 14.23 14.11 -25.44
C LEU A 147 13.85 14.78 -24.11
N THR A 148 13.60 13.98 -23.07
CA THR A 148 13.46 14.45 -21.69
C THR A 148 14.13 13.49 -20.72
N HIS A 149 14.58 13.96 -19.58
CA HIS A 149 15.02 13.07 -18.50
C HIS A 149 13.80 12.54 -17.72
N ASN A 150 13.87 11.29 -17.28
CA ASN A 150 12.82 10.64 -16.50
C ASN A 150 12.46 11.36 -15.19
N THR A 151 13.39 12.14 -14.61
CA THR A 151 13.18 12.87 -13.35
C THR A 151 12.18 13.99 -13.50
N ASP A 152 12.06 14.58 -14.70
CA ASP A 152 11.30 15.79 -14.98
C ASP A 152 9.81 15.49 -15.24
N ILE A 153 9.46 14.21 -15.41
CA ILE A 153 8.13 13.75 -15.82
C ILE A 153 7.56 12.74 -14.82
N GLU A 154 6.24 12.64 -14.81
CA GLU A 154 5.49 11.65 -14.05
C GLU A 154 4.53 10.88 -14.98
N LYS A 155 4.27 9.61 -14.66
CA LYS A 155 3.26 8.81 -15.36
C LYS A 155 1.87 9.36 -15.07
N VAL A 156 1.03 9.39 -16.09
CA VAL A 156 -0.41 9.70 -15.97
C VAL A 156 -1.24 8.50 -16.42
N GLN A 157 -2.54 8.54 -16.13
CA GLN A 157 -3.45 7.50 -16.59
C GLN A 157 -3.42 7.41 -18.12
N SER A 158 -3.19 6.20 -18.64
CA SER A 158 -3.15 5.93 -20.07
C SER A 158 -4.54 6.04 -20.69
N PHE A 159 -4.65 6.73 -21.82
CA PHE A 159 -5.86 6.73 -22.63
C PHE A 159 -5.88 5.45 -23.49
N ARG A 160 -6.97 4.68 -23.40
CA ARG A 160 -7.15 3.40 -24.09
C ARG A 160 -8.51 3.36 -24.79
N ILE A 161 -8.60 2.58 -25.85
CA ILE A 161 -9.86 2.34 -26.57
C ILE A 161 -10.91 1.80 -25.58
N GLY A 162 -12.14 2.32 -25.66
CA GLY A 162 -13.26 1.95 -24.80
C GLY A 162 -13.43 2.82 -23.54
N LEU A 163 -12.45 3.66 -23.20
CA LEU A 163 -12.63 4.61 -22.09
C LEU A 163 -13.63 5.69 -22.45
N HIS A 164 -14.49 6.03 -21.50
CA HIS A 164 -15.37 7.20 -21.62
C HIS A 164 -14.62 8.45 -21.19
N VAL A 165 -14.84 9.52 -21.94
CA VAL A 165 -14.17 10.80 -21.76
C VAL A 165 -15.16 11.93 -21.92
N ARG A 166 -14.85 13.03 -21.25
CA ARG A 166 -15.50 14.32 -21.47
C ARG A 166 -14.45 15.42 -21.59
N PHE A 167 -14.83 16.56 -22.13
CA PHE A 167 -13.95 17.72 -22.14
C PHE A 167 -13.67 18.21 -20.72
N ARG A 168 -12.43 18.65 -20.49
CA ARG A 168 -12.04 19.23 -19.20
C ARG A 168 -12.82 20.50 -18.93
N ALA A 169 -13.29 20.65 -17.70
CA ALA A 169 -13.96 21.87 -17.28
C ALA A 169 -13.01 23.09 -17.41
N GLY A 170 -13.55 24.21 -17.93
CA GLY A 170 -12.85 25.48 -18.01
C GLY A 170 -11.91 25.65 -19.22
N ILE A 171 -11.89 24.73 -20.18
CA ILE A 171 -11.19 24.97 -21.45
C ILE A 171 -11.98 25.97 -22.31
N SER A 172 -11.30 26.95 -22.89
CA SER A 172 -11.91 27.92 -23.81
C SER A 172 -12.06 27.32 -25.21
N GLU A 173 -11.05 26.59 -25.68
CA GLU A 173 -11.05 25.90 -26.96
C GLU A 173 -10.09 24.70 -26.92
N PRO A 174 -10.51 23.50 -27.33
CA PRO A 174 -9.62 22.36 -27.50
C PRO A 174 -8.56 22.65 -28.56
N ARG A 175 -7.39 22.01 -28.47
CA ARG A 175 -6.28 22.23 -29.42
C ARG A 175 -6.66 22.01 -30.87
N TRP A 176 -7.57 21.06 -31.13
CA TRP A 176 -8.04 20.73 -32.47
C TRP A 176 -9.39 21.33 -32.84
N GLY A 177 -9.87 22.29 -32.04
CA GLY A 177 -11.15 22.94 -32.18
C GLY A 177 -12.33 22.04 -31.78
N TRP A 178 -13.48 22.67 -31.58
CA TRP A 178 -14.70 21.98 -31.15
C TRP A 178 -15.25 21.01 -32.21
N ARG A 179 -15.20 21.35 -33.51
CA ARG A 179 -15.67 20.49 -34.61
C ARG A 179 -17.05 19.87 -34.33
N ASP A 180 -18.01 20.74 -34.03
CA ASP A 180 -19.41 20.42 -33.68
C ASP A 180 -19.63 19.77 -32.31
N ALA A 181 -18.57 19.45 -31.57
CA ALA A 181 -18.68 19.11 -30.15
C ALA A 181 -18.94 20.37 -29.30
N LYS A 182 -19.49 20.16 -28.10
CA LYS A 182 -19.77 21.19 -27.10
C LYS A 182 -18.94 20.95 -25.83
N PRO A 183 -18.77 21.95 -24.96
CA PRO A 183 -18.01 21.80 -23.71
C PRO A 183 -18.47 20.68 -22.78
N ASP A 184 -19.76 20.32 -22.83
CA ASP A 184 -20.38 19.25 -22.05
C ASP A 184 -20.45 17.91 -22.81
N SER A 185 -19.92 17.85 -24.03
CA SER A 185 -19.95 16.64 -24.84
C SER A 185 -19.12 15.51 -24.23
N ARG A 186 -19.69 14.31 -24.31
CA ARG A 186 -19.07 13.05 -23.88
C ARG A 186 -18.83 12.16 -25.08
N GLY A 187 -17.91 11.22 -24.93
CA GLY A 187 -17.67 10.22 -25.94
C GLY A 187 -16.82 9.07 -25.46
N ILE A 188 -16.57 8.14 -26.38
CA ILE A 188 -15.75 6.95 -26.13
C ILE A 188 -14.50 7.04 -26.99
N ILE A 189 -13.35 6.74 -26.42
CA ILE A 189 -12.11 6.62 -27.18
C ILE A 189 -12.24 5.44 -28.14
N ALA A 190 -12.23 5.73 -29.44
CA ALA A 190 -12.30 4.75 -30.52
C ALA A 190 -10.92 4.42 -31.10
N GLY A 191 -9.92 5.29 -30.88
CA GLY A 191 -8.56 5.09 -31.37
C GLY A 191 -7.53 5.88 -30.59
N VAL A 192 -6.33 5.33 -30.50
CA VAL A 192 -5.16 5.96 -29.86
C VAL A 192 -3.97 5.79 -30.78
N HIS A 193 -3.36 6.90 -31.20
CA HIS A 193 -2.20 6.91 -32.07
C HIS A 193 -0.89 6.90 -31.27
N ALA A 194 0.21 6.52 -31.92
CA ALA A 194 1.53 6.40 -31.30
C ALA A 194 2.13 7.74 -30.81
N ASP A 195 1.63 8.87 -31.29
CA ASP A 195 1.98 10.21 -30.81
C ASP A 195 1.07 10.70 -29.69
N GLY A 196 0.17 9.85 -29.17
CA GLY A 196 -0.79 10.21 -28.15
C GLY A 196 -2.04 10.93 -28.68
N GLU A 197 -2.18 11.14 -29.99
CA GLU A 197 -3.45 11.62 -30.56
C GLU A 197 -4.57 10.62 -30.24
N VAL A 198 -5.69 11.12 -29.74
CA VAL A 198 -6.89 10.31 -29.51
C VAL A 198 -7.96 10.60 -30.55
N ARG A 199 -8.68 9.53 -30.92
CA ARG A 199 -9.89 9.57 -31.74
C ARG A 199 -11.07 9.21 -30.87
N VAL A 200 -11.99 10.15 -30.70
CA VAL A 200 -13.14 10.01 -29.81
C VAL A 200 -14.42 9.99 -30.63
N ALA A 201 -15.23 8.96 -30.44
CA ALA A 201 -16.61 8.95 -30.91
C ALA A 201 -17.43 9.80 -29.93
N ILE A 202 -17.58 11.08 -30.25
CA ILE A 202 -18.39 12.02 -29.45
C ILE A 202 -19.86 11.75 -29.76
N PHE A 203 -20.67 11.58 -28.71
CA PHE A 203 -22.07 11.27 -28.89
C PHE A 203 -22.81 12.42 -29.59
N GLY A 204 -23.67 12.08 -30.55
CA GLY A 204 -24.41 13.05 -31.36
C GLY A 204 -23.58 13.81 -32.40
N VAL A 205 -22.26 13.58 -32.48
CA VAL A 205 -21.38 14.20 -33.48
C VAL A 205 -20.95 13.15 -34.51
N PRO A 206 -21.24 13.35 -35.81
CA PRO A 206 -20.81 12.41 -36.85
C PRO A 206 -19.28 12.26 -36.95
N GLY A 207 -18.81 11.01 -37.01
CA GLY A 207 -17.40 10.69 -37.22
C GLY A 207 -16.57 10.62 -35.93
N LEU A 208 -15.24 10.65 -36.07
CA LEU A 208 -14.31 10.58 -34.95
C LEU A 208 -13.64 11.93 -34.72
N TRP A 209 -13.93 12.53 -33.57
CA TRP A 209 -13.29 13.75 -33.12
C TRP A 209 -11.80 13.50 -32.83
N ARG A 210 -10.94 14.39 -33.33
CA ARG A 210 -9.48 14.32 -33.15
C ARG A 210 -9.09 15.21 -31.99
N GLY A 211 -8.37 14.68 -31.00
CA GLY A 211 -8.17 15.36 -29.73
C GLY A 211 -6.80 15.31 -29.11
N ASP A 212 -6.52 16.32 -28.27
CA ASP A 212 -5.44 16.29 -27.29
C ASP A 212 -5.98 15.58 -26.06
N PRO A 213 -5.32 14.52 -25.60
CA PRO A 213 -5.61 13.95 -24.30
C PRO A 213 -5.61 14.97 -23.16
N ALA A 214 -4.82 16.06 -23.28
CA ALA A 214 -4.80 17.14 -22.29
C ALA A 214 -6.10 17.94 -22.21
N ASP A 215 -6.93 17.92 -23.26
CA ASP A 215 -8.25 18.59 -23.33
C ASP A 215 -9.37 17.72 -22.76
N LEU A 216 -9.09 16.45 -22.45
CA LEU A 216 -10.05 15.46 -22.01
C LEU A 216 -9.78 15.03 -20.57
N GLU A 217 -10.83 14.58 -19.90
CA GLU A 217 -10.73 13.83 -18.66
C GLU A 217 -11.46 12.50 -18.79
N ILE A 218 -10.85 11.46 -18.21
CA ILE A 218 -11.42 10.11 -18.20
C ILE A 218 -12.56 10.11 -17.20
N GLU A 219 -13.74 9.72 -17.68
CA GLU A 219 -14.93 9.61 -16.86
C GLU A 219 -15.06 8.16 -16.39
N GLN A 220 -15.16 7.98 -15.08
CA GLN A 220 -15.36 6.66 -14.51
C GLN A 220 -16.76 6.17 -14.88
N VAL A 221 -16.83 4.98 -15.48
CA VAL A 221 -18.09 4.32 -15.78
C VAL A 221 -18.28 3.19 -14.78
N PHE A 222 -19.53 3.02 -14.35
CA PHE A 222 -19.94 1.89 -13.52
C PHE A 222 -20.89 1.00 -14.33
N GLU A 223 -20.78 -0.30 -14.12
CA GLU A 223 -21.66 -1.29 -14.72
C GLU A 223 -22.79 -1.68 -13.78
N VAL A 224 -23.87 -2.22 -14.34
CA VAL A 224 -24.96 -2.76 -13.53
C VAL A 224 -24.44 -3.89 -12.63
N GLY A 225 -24.68 -3.75 -11.33
CA GLY A 225 -24.19 -4.67 -10.30
C GLY A 225 -22.94 -4.17 -9.55
N ASP A 226 -22.30 -3.11 -10.02
CA ASP A 226 -21.20 -2.46 -9.31
C ASP A 226 -21.66 -1.87 -7.98
N TRP A 227 -20.78 -1.95 -6.99
CA TRP A 227 -21.02 -1.37 -5.67
C TRP A 227 -20.35 -0.01 -5.62
N VAL A 228 -21.13 0.99 -5.25
CA VAL A 228 -20.69 2.37 -5.22
C VAL A 228 -20.95 3.00 -3.88
N ARG A 229 -20.10 3.96 -3.52
CA ARG A 229 -20.25 4.83 -2.37
C ARG A 229 -20.40 6.27 -2.83
N LEU A 230 -21.33 6.97 -2.22
CA LEU A 230 -21.53 8.40 -2.46
C LEU A 230 -20.38 9.21 -1.81
N LYS A 231 -19.69 10.04 -2.60
CA LYS A 231 -18.52 10.83 -2.14
C LYS A 231 -18.92 12.07 -1.33
N ASN A 232 -19.80 12.88 -1.89
CA ASN A 232 -20.22 14.18 -1.36
C ASN A 232 -21.73 14.18 -1.10
N ASP A 233 -22.25 15.23 -0.45
CA ASP A 233 -23.68 15.35 -0.24
C ASP A 233 -24.41 15.32 -1.58
N ALA A 234 -25.36 14.39 -1.71
CA ALA A 234 -26.28 14.35 -2.84
C ALA A 234 -27.43 15.32 -2.53
N ASP A 235 -27.17 16.63 -2.55
CA ASP A 235 -28.16 17.73 -2.41
C ASP A 235 -29.43 17.33 -1.63
N ASP A 236 -29.29 17.02 -0.33
CA ASP A 236 -30.37 16.63 0.58
C ASP A 236 -31.35 15.54 0.07
N TRP A 237 -30.88 14.59 -0.74
CA TRP A 237 -31.71 13.50 -1.26
C TRP A 237 -32.02 12.48 -0.16
N LYS A 238 -33.23 12.61 0.41
CA LYS A 238 -33.83 11.66 1.37
C LYS A 238 -32.90 11.39 2.55
N SER A 239 -32.56 10.11 2.80
CA SER A 239 -31.68 9.71 3.91
C SER A 239 -30.24 9.46 3.48
N LEU A 240 -29.87 9.83 2.26
CA LEU A 240 -28.50 9.65 1.78
C LEU A 240 -27.57 10.69 2.40
N LYS A 241 -26.36 10.22 2.68
CA LYS A 241 -25.27 11.00 3.23
C LYS A 241 -23.96 10.55 2.59
N PRO A 242 -22.90 11.35 2.65
CA PRO A 242 -21.58 10.94 2.25
C PRO A 242 -21.22 9.62 2.93
N GLY A 243 -20.76 8.65 2.16
CA GLY A 243 -20.48 7.31 2.63
C GLY A 243 -21.63 6.30 2.49
N SER A 244 -22.84 6.71 2.10
CA SER A 244 -23.91 5.77 1.73
C SER A 244 -23.44 4.81 0.64
N ILE A 245 -23.77 3.53 0.78
CA ILE A 245 -23.39 2.48 -0.17
C ILE A 245 -24.64 1.97 -0.89
N GLY A 246 -24.53 1.78 -2.20
CA GLY A 246 -25.59 1.28 -3.05
C GLY A 246 -25.06 0.41 -4.18
N VAL A 247 -25.97 -0.16 -4.95
CA VAL A 247 -25.69 -1.02 -6.11
C VAL A 247 -26.20 -0.33 -7.37
N VAL A 248 -25.37 -0.29 -8.41
CA VAL A 248 -25.73 0.27 -9.71
C VAL A 248 -26.78 -0.62 -10.38
N HIS A 249 -27.91 -0.03 -10.75
CA HIS A 249 -29.06 -0.71 -11.38
C HIS A 249 -29.24 -0.31 -12.83
N GLY A 250 -28.65 0.80 -13.25
CA GLY A 250 -28.77 1.30 -14.61
C GLY A 250 -27.82 2.45 -14.88
N ILE A 251 -27.74 2.79 -16.15
CA ILE A 251 -26.91 3.85 -16.72
C ILE A 251 -27.87 4.74 -17.51
N GLY A 252 -27.80 6.06 -17.32
CA GLY A 252 -28.72 7.00 -17.97
C GLY A 252 -28.33 7.28 -19.42
N TYR A 253 -29.29 7.24 -20.33
CA TYR A 253 -29.06 7.55 -21.74
C TYR A 253 -30.02 8.65 -22.19
N GLU A 254 -29.50 9.61 -22.94
CA GLU A 254 -30.29 10.54 -23.74
C GLU A 254 -30.12 10.11 -25.21
N ASP A 255 -31.22 9.65 -25.83
CA ASP A 255 -31.21 8.89 -27.08
C ASP A 255 -30.29 7.65 -26.99
N ASP A 256 -29.26 7.57 -27.85
CA ASP A 256 -28.25 6.50 -27.86
C ASP A 256 -26.94 6.91 -27.14
N ALA A 257 -26.95 8.04 -26.42
CA ALA A 257 -25.77 8.63 -25.79
C ALA A 257 -25.82 8.52 -24.27
N TRP A 258 -24.71 8.10 -23.64
CA TRP A 258 -24.62 8.14 -22.18
C TRP A 258 -24.60 9.59 -21.70
N ASP A 259 -25.56 9.97 -20.85
CA ASP A 259 -25.73 11.34 -20.34
C ASP A 259 -24.86 11.64 -19.11
N GLY A 260 -24.01 10.69 -18.70
CA GLY A 260 -23.15 10.78 -17.53
C GLY A 260 -23.83 10.36 -16.22
N THR A 261 -25.14 10.08 -16.24
CA THR A 261 -25.89 9.71 -15.05
C THR A 261 -25.88 8.21 -14.83
N ILE A 262 -26.00 7.82 -13.55
CA ILE A 262 -26.00 6.45 -13.07
C ILE A 262 -27.20 6.29 -12.14
N HIS A 263 -27.92 5.19 -12.31
CA HIS A 263 -29.07 4.84 -11.49
C HIS A 263 -28.60 3.88 -10.40
N VAL A 264 -28.63 4.32 -9.14
CA VAL A 264 -28.15 3.55 -7.99
C VAL A 264 -29.29 3.22 -7.04
N ALA A 265 -29.43 1.95 -6.68
CA ALA A 265 -30.28 1.55 -5.57
C ALA A 265 -29.45 1.61 -4.28
N PHE A 266 -29.68 2.64 -3.47
CA PHE A 266 -29.06 2.77 -2.17
C PHE A 266 -29.81 1.98 -1.11
N CYS A 267 -29.07 1.41 -0.16
CA CYS A 267 -29.64 0.56 0.88
C CYS A 267 -30.68 1.32 1.73
N GLY A 268 -31.89 0.77 1.78
CA GLY A 268 -33.00 1.33 2.57
C GLY A 268 -33.80 2.42 1.86
N GLU A 269 -33.51 2.70 0.59
CA GLU A 269 -34.25 3.65 -0.23
C GLU A 269 -35.17 2.91 -1.21
N GLN A 270 -36.38 3.41 -1.40
CA GLN A 270 -37.38 2.77 -2.28
C GLN A 270 -37.16 3.12 -3.75
N GLU A 271 -36.68 4.32 -4.03
CA GLU A 271 -36.42 4.80 -5.39
C GLU A 271 -34.93 4.73 -5.68
N ARG A 272 -34.61 4.64 -6.97
CA ARG A 272 -33.23 4.71 -7.43
C ARG A 272 -32.80 6.17 -7.43
N TRP A 273 -31.65 6.43 -6.83
CA TRP A 273 -30.99 7.71 -6.99
C TRP A 273 -30.45 7.80 -8.42
N ILE A 274 -30.59 8.98 -9.04
CA ILE A 274 -30.06 9.28 -10.37
C ILE A 274 -29.17 10.50 -10.20
N GLY A 275 -27.91 10.37 -10.59
CA GLY A 275 -26.96 11.47 -10.57
C GLY A 275 -25.67 11.10 -11.27
N PHE A 276 -24.71 12.01 -11.27
CA PHE A 276 -23.50 11.86 -12.10
C PHE A 276 -22.53 10.82 -11.50
N SER A 277 -21.90 10.05 -12.38
CA SER A 277 -20.85 9.07 -12.01
C SER A 277 -19.73 9.69 -11.16
N SER A 278 -19.41 10.96 -11.39
CA SER A 278 -18.39 11.71 -10.65
C SER A 278 -18.66 11.85 -9.15
N GLN A 279 -19.94 11.77 -8.74
CA GLN A 279 -20.36 11.82 -7.34
C GLN A 279 -20.18 10.49 -6.61
N LEU A 280 -19.82 9.44 -7.33
CA LEU A 280 -19.66 8.09 -6.81
C LEU A 280 -18.19 7.64 -6.82
N GLU A 281 -17.83 6.73 -5.93
CA GLU A 281 -16.62 5.90 -6.01
C GLU A 281 -16.99 4.42 -5.97
N GLY A 282 -16.25 3.59 -6.70
CA GLY A 282 -16.38 2.13 -6.61
C GLY A 282 -15.89 1.62 -5.27
N VAL A 283 -16.61 0.65 -4.69
CA VAL A 283 -16.20 -0.03 -3.46
C VAL A 283 -16.25 -1.54 -3.62
N SER A 284 -15.44 -2.24 -2.82
CA SER A 284 -15.47 -3.70 -2.83
C SER A 284 -16.84 -4.22 -2.39
N ARG A 285 -17.43 -5.06 -3.24
CA ARG A 285 -18.67 -5.77 -2.96
C ARG A 285 -18.54 -6.68 -1.72
N PHE A 286 -19.62 -6.77 -0.95
CA PHE A 286 -19.80 -7.83 0.05
C PHE A 286 -20.33 -9.11 -0.61
N VAL A 287 -19.91 -10.26 -0.10
CA VAL A 287 -20.31 -11.58 -0.63
C VAL A 287 -21.00 -12.42 0.44
N VAL A 288 -21.88 -13.32 0.00
CA VAL A 288 -22.52 -14.30 0.88
C VAL A 288 -21.45 -15.23 1.48
N GLY A 289 -21.62 -15.61 2.74
CA GLY A 289 -20.66 -16.39 3.51
C GLY A 289 -19.60 -15.54 4.21
N GLN A 290 -19.49 -14.25 3.90
CA GLN A 290 -18.51 -13.38 4.54
C GLN A 290 -18.93 -13.04 5.98
N ARG A 291 -17.98 -13.07 6.91
CA ARG A 291 -18.18 -12.64 8.29
C ARG A 291 -18.02 -11.13 8.41
N VAL A 292 -18.94 -10.50 9.14
CA VAL A 292 -19.00 -9.05 9.32
C VAL A 292 -19.46 -8.71 10.73
N ARG A 293 -19.14 -7.49 11.15
CA ARG A 293 -19.67 -6.87 12.37
C ARG A 293 -19.97 -5.40 12.11
N ILE A 294 -20.77 -4.79 12.98
CA ILE A 294 -21.03 -3.34 12.93
C ILE A 294 -19.77 -2.59 13.35
N ARG A 295 -19.44 -1.53 12.60
CA ARG A 295 -18.32 -0.63 12.91
C ARG A 295 -18.50 0.00 14.29
N GLY A 296 -17.42 0.12 15.04
CA GLY A 296 -17.44 0.66 16.42
C GLY A 296 -17.95 2.11 16.55
N CYS A 297 -17.93 2.89 15.46
CA CYS A 297 -18.41 4.27 15.47
C CYS A 297 -19.94 4.43 15.31
N ILE A 298 -20.66 3.34 15.01
CA ILE A 298 -22.11 3.38 14.73
C ILE A 298 -22.91 3.34 16.02
N ARG A 299 -23.49 4.48 16.43
CA ARG A 299 -24.31 4.56 17.64
C ARG A 299 -25.67 3.89 17.50
N GLN A 300 -26.31 4.07 16.35
CA GLN A 300 -27.65 3.58 16.06
C GLN A 300 -27.68 3.07 14.61
N PRO A 301 -27.68 1.74 14.39
CA PRO A 301 -27.76 1.16 13.05
C PRO A 301 -29.09 1.51 12.38
N ARG A 302 -29.08 1.73 11.06
CA ARG A 302 -30.26 2.09 10.26
C ARG A 302 -31.44 1.15 10.51
N PHE A 303 -31.18 -0.15 10.54
CA PHE A 303 -32.21 -1.19 10.74
C PHE A 303 -32.36 -1.65 12.19
N GLY A 304 -31.72 -0.93 13.13
CA GLY A 304 -31.74 -1.25 14.55
C GLY A 304 -30.86 -2.43 14.94
N TRP A 305 -30.74 -2.63 16.25
CA TRP A 305 -29.84 -3.62 16.84
C TRP A 305 -30.39 -5.05 16.84
N SER A 306 -31.71 -5.26 16.83
CA SER A 306 -32.33 -6.61 16.88
C SER A 306 -31.73 -7.56 17.95
N ASN A 307 -31.44 -7.04 19.14
CA ASN A 307 -30.76 -7.74 20.26
C ASN A 307 -29.26 -8.05 20.06
N HIS A 308 -28.63 -7.43 19.06
CA HIS A 308 -27.19 -7.46 18.83
C HIS A 308 -26.50 -6.20 19.35
N ASN A 309 -25.17 -6.22 19.33
CA ASN A 309 -24.30 -5.13 19.75
C ASN A 309 -23.03 -5.11 18.88
N HIS A 310 -22.08 -4.23 19.15
CA HIS A 310 -20.83 -4.13 18.38
C HIS A 310 -19.97 -5.40 18.40
N SER A 311 -20.07 -6.25 19.42
CA SER A 311 -19.32 -7.52 19.48
C SER A 311 -20.01 -8.66 18.75
N SER A 312 -21.23 -8.45 18.26
CA SER A 312 -21.98 -9.44 17.49
C SER A 312 -21.36 -9.60 16.11
N ILE A 313 -20.72 -10.76 15.89
CA ILE A 313 -20.22 -11.17 14.58
C ILE A 313 -21.27 -12.09 13.94
N GLY A 314 -21.61 -11.80 12.69
CA GLY A 314 -22.50 -12.66 11.92
C GLY A 314 -21.98 -12.89 10.51
N THR A 315 -22.60 -13.86 9.85
CA THR A 315 -22.27 -14.29 8.50
C THR A 315 -23.34 -13.79 7.55
N ILE A 316 -22.94 -13.16 6.45
CA ILE A 316 -23.88 -12.70 5.41
C ILE A 316 -24.56 -13.93 4.79
N SER A 317 -25.87 -14.05 4.96
CA SER A 317 -26.68 -15.15 4.43
C SER A 317 -27.32 -14.81 3.08
N SER A 318 -27.65 -13.54 2.84
CA SER A 318 -28.14 -13.04 1.56
C SER A 318 -27.91 -11.54 1.44
N ILE A 319 -27.96 -11.03 0.21
CA ILE A 319 -27.79 -9.62 -0.11
C ILE A 319 -28.94 -9.20 -1.03
N ASP A 320 -29.66 -8.15 -0.66
CA ASP A 320 -30.74 -7.59 -1.47
C ASP A 320 -30.21 -6.85 -2.71
N ALA A 321 -31.11 -6.56 -3.64
CA ALA A 321 -30.81 -5.78 -4.83
C ALA A 321 -30.29 -4.36 -4.52
N ASP A 322 -30.68 -3.76 -3.40
CA ASP A 322 -30.19 -2.45 -2.92
C ASP A 322 -28.90 -2.54 -2.10
N GLY A 323 -28.30 -3.73 -2.01
CA GLY A 323 -27.09 -3.99 -1.22
C GLY A 323 -27.32 -4.23 0.26
N LYS A 324 -28.56 -4.17 0.76
CA LYS A 324 -28.88 -4.48 2.16
C LYS A 324 -28.45 -5.89 2.51
N LEU A 325 -27.74 -6.02 3.63
CA LEU A 325 -27.17 -7.28 4.08
C LEU A 325 -28.15 -7.98 5.02
N ARG A 326 -28.36 -9.28 4.82
CA ARG A 326 -28.97 -10.16 5.81
C ARG A 326 -27.88 -10.98 6.47
N ILE A 327 -27.77 -10.88 7.78
CA ILE A 327 -26.70 -11.48 8.56
C ILE A 327 -27.31 -12.47 9.54
N HIS A 328 -26.77 -13.68 9.56
CA HIS A 328 -27.12 -14.69 10.55
C HIS A 328 -26.04 -14.73 11.62
N THR A 329 -26.46 -14.65 12.89
CA THR A 329 -25.58 -14.80 14.04
C THR A 329 -25.93 -16.12 14.74
N PRO A 330 -24.96 -16.82 15.35
CA PRO A 330 -25.26 -18.06 16.09
C PRO A 330 -26.27 -17.88 17.22
N ALA A 331 -26.36 -16.67 17.78
CA ALA A 331 -27.28 -16.32 18.87
C ALA A 331 -28.69 -15.91 18.39
N GLY A 332 -28.92 -15.75 17.08
CA GLY A 332 -30.15 -15.18 16.52
C GLY A 332 -30.93 -16.17 15.66
N ALA A 333 -32.20 -16.42 16.01
CA ALA A 333 -33.09 -17.26 15.20
C ALA A 333 -33.57 -16.59 13.89
N ARG A 334 -33.43 -15.26 13.77
CA ARG A 334 -33.83 -14.47 12.59
C ARG A 334 -32.64 -13.73 12.01
N ALA A 335 -32.70 -13.46 10.70
CA ALA A 335 -31.68 -12.67 10.03
C ALA A 335 -31.72 -11.22 10.52
N TRP A 336 -30.56 -10.70 10.91
CA TRP A 336 -30.35 -9.30 11.24
C TRP A 336 -30.07 -8.52 9.96
N LEU A 337 -30.87 -7.47 9.71
CA LEU A 337 -30.71 -6.60 8.55
C LEU A 337 -29.68 -5.52 8.88
N ILE A 338 -28.71 -5.29 8.01
CA ILE A 338 -27.69 -4.26 8.22
C ILE A 338 -27.39 -3.50 6.92
N ASP A 339 -27.16 -2.19 7.04
CA ASP A 339 -26.70 -1.33 5.97
C ASP A 339 -25.21 -1.64 5.65
N PRO A 340 -24.83 -1.88 4.38
CA PRO A 340 -23.44 -2.12 4.01
C PRO A 340 -22.47 -1.00 4.40
N ALA A 341 -22.93 0.24 4.56
CA ALA A 341 -22.11 1.36 5.01
C ALA A 341 -21.74 1.29 6.51
N GLU A 342 -22.52 0.54 7.31
CA GLU A 342 -22.38 0.45 8.77
C GLU A 342 -21.54 -0.76 9.21
N VAL A 343 -21.18 -1.65 8.29
CA VAL A 343 -20.42 -2.87 8.58
C VAL A 343 -18.96 -2.77 8.17
N GLU A 344 -18.15 -3.58 8.84
CA GLU A 344 -16.78 -3.90 8.46
C GLU A 344 -16.61 -5.40 8.29
N LYS A 345 -15.68 -5.78 7.41
CA LYS A 345 -15.29 -7.17 7.23
C LYS A 345 -14.58 -7.62 8.51
N VAL A 346 -15.02 -8.74 9.09
CA VAL A 346 -14.21 -9.39 10.11
C VAL A 346 -13.12 -10.13 9.36
N VAL A 347 -11.91 -9.58 9.39
CA VAL A 347 -10.73 -10.34 9.01
C VAL A 347 -10.61 -11.43 10.07
N GLU A 348 -10.82 -12.68 9.68
CA GLU A 348 -10.50 -13.79 10.57
C GLU A 348 -9.01 -13.63 10.90
N GLU A 349 -8.71 -13.39 12.18
CA GLU A 349 -7.34 -13.50 12.66
C GLU A 349 -6.88 -14.90 12.25
N GLU A 350 -5.79 -14.97 11.49
CA GLU A 350 -5.21 -16.24 11.09
C GLU A 350 -5.12 -17.15 12.32
N GLU A 351 -5.48 -18.41 12.17
CA GLU A 351 -5.32 -19.37 13.25
C GLU A 351 -3.87 -19.32 13.76
N VAL A 352 -3.73 -19.34 15.08
CA VAL A 352 -2.41 -19.39 15.72
C VAL A 352 -1.75 -20.69 15.34
N CYS A 353 -0.66 -20.59 14.60
CA CYS A 353 0.16 -21.69 14.16
C CYS A 353 1.29 -21.96 15.16
N ILE A 354 1.83 -23.17 15.17
CA ILE A 354 3.02 -23.48 15.95
C ILE A 354 4.18 -22.56 15.50
N GLY A 355 4.86 -21.94 16.46
CA GLY A 355 5.91 -20.96 16.24
C GLY A 355 5.44 -19.50 16.33
N ASP A 356 4.13 -19.23 16.30
CA ASP A 356 3.61 -17.88 16.45
C ASP A 356 3.84 -17.36 17.87
N TRP A 357 4.24 -16.10 17.97
CA TRP A 357 4.35 -15.40 19.25
C TRP A 357 2.98 -14.86 19.62
N VAL A 358 2.59 -15.07 20.86
CA VAL A 358 1.25 -14.75 21.34
C VAL A 358 1.27 -14.05 22.69
N LYS A 359 0.24 -13.24 22.91
CA LYS A 359 -0.12 -12.75 24.24
C LYS A 359 -1.61 -13.02 24.48
N VAL A 360 -2.02 -13.03 25.74
CA VAL A 360 -3.44 -13.17 26.11
C VAL A 360 -4.18 -11.87 25.75
N LYS A 361 -5.29 -11.98 25.03
CA LYS A 361 -6.10 -10.81 24.61
C LYS A 361 -6.58 -10.03 25.84
N ASP A 362 -6.59 -8.70 25.74
CA ASP A 362 -7.06 -7.83 26.84
C ASP A 362 -8.54 -8.04 27.19
N SER A 363 -9.33 -8.65 26.28
CA SER A 363 -10.73 -8.98 26.49
C SER A 363 -10.98 -10.24 27.34
N VAL A 364 -9.96 -11.05 27.60
CA VAL A 364 -10.10 -12.32 28.34
C VAL A 364 -10.04 -12.06 29.84
N VAL A 365 -11.20 -12.08 30.52
CA VAL A 365 -11.26 -11.87 31.98
C VAL A 365 -10.69 -13.05 32.77
N THR A 366 -10.96 -14.29 32.33
CA THR A 366 -10.43 -15.52 32.95
C THR A 366 -10.26 -16.59 31.88
N PRO A 367 -9.02 -17.07 31.63
CA PRO A 367 -8.75 -18.15 30.70
C PRO A 367 -9.45 -19.45 31.12
N THR A 368 -9.82 -20.26 30.12
CA THR A 368 -10.54 -21.52 30.26
C THR A 368 -9.83 -22.48 31.21
N TYR A 369 -8.48 -22.55 31.13
CA TYR A 369 -7.64 -23.41 31.96
C TYR A 369 -6.91 -22.64 33.07
N GLN A 370 -7.43 -21.46 33.44
CA GLN A 370 -6.91 -20.57 34.48
C GLN A 370 -5.56 -19.90 34.13
N TRP A 371 -5.24 -18.86 34.90
CA TRP A 371 -4.06 -18.01 34.66
C TRP A 371 -2.73 -18.69 34.97
N GLY A 372 -2.66 -19.48 36.04
CA GLY A 372 -1.36 -19.92 36.57
C GLY A 372 -0.46 -18.71 36.87
N ASP A 373 0.77 -18.74 36.35
CA ASP A 373 1.75 -17.63 36.48
C ASP A 373 1.68 -16.61 35.32
N VAL A 374 0.74 -16.78 34.38
CA VAL A 374 0.59 -15.96 33.18
C VAL A 374 -0.36 -14.79 33.46
N ASN A 375 -0.15 -13.68 32.76
CA ASN A 375 -1.03 -12.51 32.77
C ASN A 375 -1.11 -11.89 31.35
N HIS A 376 -1.94 -10.86 31.16
CA HIS A 376 -2.10 -10.18 29.87
C HIS A 376 -0.81 -9.60 29.26
N ASN A 377 0.19 -9.27 30.08
CA ASN A 377 1.47 -8.75 29.61
C ASN A 377 2.45 -9.85 29.20
N SER A 378 2.16 -11.11 29.54
CA SER A 378 3.04 -12.24 29.26
C SER A 378 3.04 -12.54 27.77
N ILE A 379 4.23 -12.70 27.20
CA ILE A 379 4.42 -13.03 25.79
C ILE A 379 5.10 -14.41 25.72
N GLY A 380 4.52 -15.31 24.94
CA GLY A 380 5.00 -16.68 24.78
C GLY A 380 4.94 -17.14 23.34
N VAL A 381 5.47 -18.33 23.07
CA VAL A 381 5.55 -18.94 21.74
C VAL A 381 4.63 -20.15 21.67
N ALA A 382 3.75 -20.21 20.68
CA ALA A 382 2.90 -21.37 20.43
C ALA A 382 3.78 -22.59 20.13
N HIS A 383 3.70 -23.61 20.99
CA HIS A 383 4.57 -24.79 20.92
C HIS A 383 3.85 -26.02 20.37
N ARG A 384 2.56 -26.17 20.68
CA ARG A 384 1.72 -27.27 20.21
C ARG A 384 0.28 -26.80 20.07
N ALA A 385 -0.43 -27.31 19.09
CA ALA A 385 -1.86 -27.11 18.90
C ALA A 385 -2.54 -28.44 18.55
N GLY A 386 -3.79 -28.64 18.98
CA GLY A 386 -4.59 -29.83 18.68
C GLY A 386 -5.92 -29.84 19.42
N ASP A 387 -6.98 -30.40 18.81
CA ASP A 387 -8.31 -30.56 19.41
C ASP A 387 -8.92 -29.27 19.99
N GLY A 388 -8.66 -28.13 19.33
CA GLY A 388 -9.13 -26.80 19.77
C GLY A 388 -8.39 -26.26 21.00
N GLU A 389 -7.28 -26.88 21.39
CA GLU A 389 -6.39 -26.50 22.48
C GLU A 389 -5.04 -25.99 21.93
N LEU A 390 -4.43 -25.06 22.67
CA LEU A 390 -3.15 -24.45 22.35
C LEU A 390 -2.23 -24.52 23.58
N TRP A 391 -0.98 -24.91 23.37
CA TRP A 391 0.07 -24.94 24.39
C TRP A 391 1.11 -23.89 24.08
N VAL A 392 1.26 -22.92 24.97
CA VAL A 392 2.17 -21.79 24.82
C VAL A 392 3.37 -21.96 25.75
N SER A 393 4.57 -21.83 25.20
CA SER A 393 5.81 -21.80 25.97
C SER A 393 6.11 -20.36 26.40
N PHE A 394 6.15 -20.14 27.72
CA PHE A 394 6.65 -18.89 28.30
C PHE A 394 8.05 -19.12 28.83
N CYS A 395 8.98 -18.19 28.55
CA CYS A 395 10.37 -18.33 28.94
C CYS A 395 10.64 -18.46 30.45
N PHE A 396 9.63 -18.18 31.26
CA PHE A 396 9.63 -18.23 32.72
C PHE A 396 8.84 -19.39 33.33
N CYS A 397 8.15 -20.19 32.52
CA CYS A 397 7.41 -21.36 32.98
C CYS A 397 8.12 -22.64 32.53
N GLU A 398 8.26 -23.61 33.43
CA GLU A 398 8.78 -24.94 33.09
C GLU A 398 7.75 -25.79 32.33
N ARG A 399 6.46 -25.51 32.54
CA ARG A 399 5.34 -26.20 31.88
C ARG A 399 4.74 -25.30 30.80
N LEU A 400 4.30 -25.91 29.70
CA LEU A 400 3.51 -25.21 28.69
C LEU A 400 2.17 -24.77 29.29
N TRP A 401 1.80 -23.52 29.05
CA TRP A 401 0.51 -22.99 29.46
C TRP A 401 -0.57 -23.42 28.46
N LEU A 402 -1.63 -24.04 28.96
CA LEU A 402 -2.75 -24.54 28.15
C LEU A 402 -3.82 -23.46 28.04
N CYS A 403 -4.27 -23.17 26.82
CA CYS A 403 -5.33 -22.21 26.55
C CYS A 403 -6.16 -22.61 25.32
N LYS A 404 -7.21 -21.85 25.03
CA LYS A 404 -7.93 -21.91 23.75
C LYS A 404 -7.34 -20.89 22.77
N GLY A 405 -7.27 -21.23 21.49
CA GLY A 405 -6.68 -20.35 20.47
C GLY A 405 -7.34 -18.97 20.36
N TRP A 406 -8.64 -18.86 20.69
CA TRP A 406 -9.35 -17.58 20.68
C TRP A 406 -8.97 -16.65 21.85
N GLU A 407 -8.35 -17.17 22.91
CA GLU A 407 -7.95 -16.42 24.11
C GLU A 407 -6.67 -15.61 23.90
N VAL A 408 -5.93 -15.90 22.84
CA VAL A 408 -4.64 -15.30 22.54
C VAL A 408 -4.67 -14.59 21.19
N GLU A 409 -3.87 -13.55 21.05
CA GLU A 409 -3.63 -12.86 19.79
C GLU A 409 -2.16 -12.98 19.38
N LYS A 410 -1.91 -13.04 18.07
CA LYS A 410 -0.55 -13.01 17.52
C LYS A 410 0.09 -11.66 17.83
N VAL A 411 1.34 -11.68 18.29
CA VAL A 411 2.17 -10.49 18.48
C VAL A 411 3.41 -10.59 17.61
N ARG A 412 4.00 -9.44 17.28
CA ARG A 412 5.27 -9.41 16.55
C ARG A 412 6.33 -10.17 17.38
N PRO A 413 6.99 -11.19 16.82
CA PRO A 413 8.09 -11.85 17.50
C PRO A 413 9.24 -10.87 17.70
N PHE A 414 9.88 -10.93 18.87
CA PHE A 414 11.20 -10.32 19.03
C PHE A 414 12.19 -11.12 18.22
N ARG A 415 13.14 -10.39 17.66
CA ARG A 415 14.12 -10.94 16.76
C ARG A 415 15.50 -10.43 17.16
N GLN A 416 16.53 -11.18 16.85
CA GLN A 416 17.89 -10.65 16.93
C GLN A 416 17.97 -9.36 16.11
N GLY A 417 18.83 -8.44 16.56
CA GLY A 417 19.06 -7.05 16.15
C GLY A 417 17.93 -6.05 16.43
N ASP A 418 16.78 -6.50 16.97
CA ASP A 418 15.77 -5.58 17.52
C ASP A 418 16.40 -4.66 18.58
N ARG A 419 16.32 -3.35 18.34
CA ARG A 419 16.66 -2.35 19.36
C ARG A 419 15.55 -2.27 20.38
N VAL A 420 15.93 -2.50 21.62
CA VAL A 420 15.01 -2.63 22.73
C VAL A 420 15.44 -1.74 23.87
N ARG A 421 14.44 -1.28 24.61
CA ARG A 421 14.62 -0.62 25.89
C ARG A 421 13.76 -1.30 26.92
N ILE A 422 14.15 -1.15 28.17
CA ILE A 422 13.36 -1.67 29.28
C ILE A 422 12.01 -0.98 29.30
N ARG A 423 10.94 -1.76 29.47
CA ARG A 423 9.56 -1.27 29.46
C ARG A 423 9.40 -0.22 30.58
N PRO A 424 8.90 1.00 30.27
CA PRO A 424 8.62 2.00 31.28
C PRO A 424 7.66 1.48 32.34
N GLY A 425 7.94 1.79 33.61
CA GLY A 425 7.09 1.37 34.73
C GLY A 425 7.24 -0.10 35.15
N LEU A 426 8.14 -0.87 34.52
CA LEU A 426 8.47 -2.23 34.96
C LEU A 426 9.08 -2.21 36.37
N VAL A 427 8.42 -2.80 37.37
CA VAL A 427 8.91 -2.77 38.77
C VAL A 427 10.25 -3.50 38.92
N ALA A 428 10.35 -4.71 38.38
CA ALA A 428 11.60 -5.46 38.33
C ALA A 428 11.57 -6.44 37.15
N PRO A 429 12.63 -6.50 36.32
CA PRO A 429 12.76 -7.54 35.32
C PRO A 429 12.84 -8.90 35.97
N ARG A 430 12.34 -9.92 35.28
CA ARG A 430 12.21 -11.26 35.83
C ARG A 430 13.56 -11.89 36.20
N TRP A 431 14.57 -11.68 35.37
CA TRP A 431 15.95 -12.13 35.62
C TRP A 431 16.82 -11.06 36.29
N GLY A 432 16.18 -10.03 36.85
CA GLY A 432 16.81 -8.96 37.60
C GLY A 432 17.44 -7.89 36.71
N TRP A 433 17.60 -6.70 37.30
CA TRP A 433 18.19 -5.53 36.65
C TRP A 433 19.67 -5.73 36.29
N GLY A 434 20.43 -6.44 37.12
CA GLY A 434 21.88 -6.38 37.05
C GLY A 434 22.36 -4.95 37.26
N MET A 435 23.03 -4.37 36.24
CA MET A 435 23.49 -2.98 36.23
C MET A 435 22.58 -2.06 35.40
N GLU A 436 21.50 -2.60 34.81
CA GLU A 436 20.65 -1.87 33.89
C GLU A 436 19.59 -1.03 34.61
N THR A 437 19.11 0.01 33.92
CA THR A 437 18.07 0.92 34.41
C THR A 437 17.03 1.16 33.32
N TYR A 438 15.95 1.86 33.62
CA TYR A 438 14.97 2.24 32.58
C TYR A 438 15.56 3.07 31.42
N ALA A 439 16.72 3.70 31.62
CA ALA A 439 17.45 4.42 30.57
C ALA A 439 18.30 3.50 29.69
N SER A 440 18.49 2.24 30.08
CA SER A 440 19.27 1.26 29.32
C SER A 440 18.58 0.90 28.02
N LYS A 441 19.34 1.03 26.94
CA LYS A 441 18.98 0.63 25.58
C LYS A 441 19.95 -0.45 25.12
N GLY A 442 19.40 -1.50 24.55
CA GLY A 442 20.15 -2.68 24.15
C GLY A 442 19.67 -3.20 22.81
N GLU A 443 20.41 -4.17 22.31
CA GLU A 443 20.11 -4.86 21.07
C GLU A 443 19.90 -6.33 21.40
N VAL A 444 18.81 -6.92 20.90
CA VAL A 444 18.58 -8.37 21.05
C VAL A 444 19.66 -9.09 20.25
N ILE A 445 20.49 -9.91 20.88
CA ILE A 445 21.55 -10.70 20.24
C ILE A 445 21.12 -12.15 20.02
N GLY A 446 20.06 -12.62 20.69
CA GLY A 446 19.53 -13.95 20.45
C GLY A 446 18.16 -14.15 21.09
N VAL A 447 17.41 -15.10 20.54
CA VAL A 447 16.05 -15.45 20.97
C VAL A 447 15.95 -16.97 21.06
N ASP A 448 15.63 -17.48 22.25
CA ASP A 448 15.43 -18.92 22.45
C ASP A 448 14.06 -19.38 21.94
N ALA A 449 13.91 -20.69 21.71
CA ALA A 449 12.66 -21.31 21.23
C ALA A 449 11.44 -21.07 22.16
N ASN A 450 11.66 -20.75 23.44
CA ASN A 450 10.60 -20.39 24.40
C ASN A 450 10.38 -18.86 24.52
N GLY A 451 10.98 -18.09 23.61
CA GLY A 451 10.89 -16.63 23.56
C GLY A 451 11.87 -15.89 24.47
N LYS A 452 12.75 -16.56 25.23
CA LYS A 452 13.72 -15.89 26.10
C LYS A 452 14.68 -15.02 25.27
N LEU A 453 14.86 -13.77 25.68
CA LEU A 453 15.73 -12.83 24.98
C LEU A 453 17.13 -12.81 25.59
N ARG A 454 18.15 -12.69 24.75
CA ARG A 454 19.52 -12.35 25.12
C ARG A 454 19.84 -10.98 24.55
N ILE A 455 20.06 -9.99 25.38
CA ILE A 455 20.16 -8.57 24.99
C ILE A 455 21.55 -8.05 25.37
N LYS A 456 22.21 -7.37 24.43
CA LYS A 456 23.46 -6.66 24.68
C LYS A 456 23.16 -5.19 24.95
N PHE A 457 23.31 -4.78 26.20
CA PHE A 457 23.29 -3.38 26.58
C PHE A 457 24.68 -2.76 26.38
N ARG A 458 24.73 -1.47 26.06
CA ARG A 458 25.92 -0.73 25.59
C ARG A 458 27.16 -0.85 26.49
N TRP A 459 26.96 -1.04 27.79
CA TRP A 459 28.03 -0.94 28.81
C TRP A 459 28.34 -2.27 29.50
N ARG A 460 28.06 -3.41 28.84
CA ARG A 460 28.22 -4.74 29.43
C ARG A 460 28.91 -5.73 28.49
N ASP A 461 29.84 -6.51 29.05
CA ASP A 461 30.52 -7.60 28.32
C ASP A 461 29.68 -8.88 28.25
N ARG A 462 28.77 -9.10 29.20
CA ARG A 462 27.90 -10.28 29.27
C ARG A 462 26.47 -9.95 28.81
N LEU A 463 25.85 -10.84 28.04
CA LEU A 463 24.46 -10.68 27.61
C LEU A 463 23.50 -10.65 28.82
N TRP A 464 22.53 -9.75 28.77
CA TRP A 464 21.41 -9.67 29.70
C TRP A 464 20.31 -10.63 29.23
N VAL A 465 19.74 -11.39 30.16
CA VAL A 465 18.66 -12.34 29.85
C VAL A 465 17.33 -11.69 30.20
N GLY A 466 16.40 -11.68 29.26
CA GLY A 466 15.16 -10.93 29.36
C GLY A 466 13.91 -11.72 29.07
N ASP A 467 12.85 -11.40 29.82
CA ASP A 467 11.48 -11.73 29.42
C ASP A 467 11.09 -10.75 28.29
N PRO A 468 10.51 -11.23 27.17
CA PRO A 468 9.89 -10.36 26.18
C PRO A 468 8.91 -9.33 26.76
N ALA A 469 8.25 -9.65 27.88
CA ALA A 469 7.35 -8.75 28.57
C ALA A 469 8.08 -7.58 29.29
N ASP A 470 9.38 -7.72 29.59
CA ASP A 470 10.17 -6.72 30.32
C ASP A 470 10.70 -5.61 29.40
N VAL A 471 10.63 -5.81 28.09
CA VAL A 471 11.21 -4.90 27.10
C VAL A 471 10.18 -4.48 26.06
N ILE A 472 10.47 -3.37 25.37
CA ILE A 472 9.73 -2.90 24.21
C ILE A 472 10.72 -2.43 23.14
N LEU A 473 10.28 -2.41 21.88
CA LEU A 473 11.06 -1.83 20.80
C LEU A 473 11.32 -0.34 21.07
N ASP A 474 12.55 0.09 20.78
CA ASP A 474 12.96 1.48 20.94
C ASP A 474 12.94 2.22 19.60
N ASP A 475 11.79 2.83 19.29
CA ASP A 475 11.56 3.57 18.04
C ASP A 475 12.16 4.99 18.02
N THR A 476 12.95 5.38 19.04
CA THR A 476 13.51 6.74 19.07
C THR A 476 14.76 6.86 18.18
N PRO A 477 14.78 7.79 17.19
CA PRO A 477 15.98 8.06 16.42
C PRO A 477 17.09 8.58 17.33
N SER A 478 18.32 8.11 17.10
CA SER A 478 19.48 8.47 17.92
C SER A 478 19.78 9.98 17.85
N PRO A 479 20.11 10.67 18.96
CA PRO A 479 20.41 12.11 18.98
C PRO A 479 21.66 12.56 18.20
N THR A 480 22.34 11.66 17.49
CA THR A 480 23.56 11.98 16.72
C THR A 480 23.32 12.78 15.44
N GLU A 481 22.08 13.14 15.11
CA GLU A 481 21.76 14.09 14.02
C GLU A 481 21.36 15.50 14.50
N ALA A 482 21.31 15.76 15.82
CA ALA A 482 20.93 17.07 16.36
C ALA A 482 22.07 17.71 17.16
N SER A 483 23.20 18.00 16.53
CA SER A 483 24.15 19.06 16.96
C SER A 483 25.32 19.20 16.00
N ASN A 484 25.07 19.79 14.82
CA ASN A 484 26.10 20.47 14.03
C ASN A 484 25.56 21.79 13.44
N GLY A 485 24.78 22.51 14.25
CA GLY A 485 24.44 23.92 14.02
C GLY A 485 25.25 24.80 14.97
N GLY A 486 26.57 24.86 14.75
CA GLY A 486 27.43 25.79 15.45
C GLY A 486 27.17 27.22 14.98
N PHE A 487 26.96 28.11 15.94
CA PHE A 487 27.04 29.55 15.78
C PHE A 487 28.36 29.96 15.09
N CYS A 488 28.28 30.82 14.08
CA CYS A 488 29.31 31.82 13.78
C CYS A 488 28.67 33.02 13.06
N SER A 489 28.75 34.17 13.75
CA SER A 489 28.68 35.57 13.31
C SER A 489 27.41 36.10 12.64
#